data_AF-A0A843MFJ5-F1
#
_entry.id   AF-A0A843MFJ5-F1
#
_cell.length_a   1.000
_cell.length_b   1.000
_cell.length_c   1.000
_cell.angle_alpha   90.00
_cell.angle_beta   90.00
_cell.angle_gamma   90.00
#
_symmetry.space_group_name_H-M   'P 1'
#
loop_
_entity.id
_entity.type
_entity.pdbx_description
1 polymer ?
#
loop_
_entity_poly.entity_id
_entity_poly.type
_entity_poly.pdbx_seq_one_letter_code
_entity_poly.pdbx_strand_id
1 'polypeptide(L)'
;MKHPKQPHFLPISLEELRALGIDQPDIIMVSGDAYVDHPSFAAALLGRVLWDAGFSVAIIPQPDPKNPESFCVLGEPRLFFAISGGSVDSMVSNYTAARKKRSDDAYSPGGIPRRPDRAV
;
A
#
# COMPACT_ATOMS: atom_id res chain seq x y z
N MET A 1 12.30 -23.92 2.54
CA MET A 1 12.66 -22.98 3.64
C MET A 1 11.38 -22.64 4.40
N LYS A 2 11.43 -22.47 5.73
CA LYS A 2 10.23 -22.06 6.49
C LYS A 2 9.96 -20.58 6.21
N HIS A 3 8.70 -20.23 5.92
CA HIS A 3 8.27 -18.85 5.76
C HIS A 3 8.65 -18.04 7.02
N PRO A 4 9.20 -16.82 6.88
CA PRO A 4 9.56 -16.00 8.04
C PRO A 4 8.34 -15.71 8.91
N LYS A 5 8.57 -15.56 10.22
CA LYS A 5 7.55 -15.04 11.14
C LYS A 5 7.12 -13.65 10.67
N GLN A 6 5.90 -13.27 11.03
CA GLN A 6 5.37 -11.96 10.70
C GLN A 6 6.29 -10.83 11.22
N PRO A 7 6.67 -9.86 10.38
CA PRO A 7 7.49 -8.74 10.81
C PRO A 7 6.66 -7.77 11.66
N HIS A 8 7.32 -6.83 12.36
CA HIS A 8 6.59 -5.80 13.11
C HIS A 8 5.75 -4.91 12.18
N PHE A 9 6.24 -4.60 10.99
CA PHE A 9 5.51 -3.94 9.90
C PHE A 9 5.74 -4.72 8.61
N LEU A 10 4.75 -4.75 7.71
CA LEU A 10 4.95 -5.30 6.38
C LEU A 10 5.96 -4.42 5.62
N PRO A 11 6.87 -5.02 4.84
CA PRO A 11 7.92 -4.28 4.16
C PRO A 11 7.35 -3.35 3.09
N ILE A 12 7.90 -2.14 3.03
CA ILE A 12 7.60 -1.11 2.01
C ILE A 12 8.85 -0.74 1.18
N SER A 13 9.98 -1.40 1.42
CA SER A 13 11.25 -1.16 0.75
C SER A 13 12.02 -2.45 0.43
N LEU A 14 12.95 -2.37 -0.52
CA LEU A 14 13.86 -3.47 -0.86
C LEU A 14 14.83 -3.77 0.29
N GLU A 15 15.20 -2.77 1.09
CA GLU A 15 16.03 -2.95 2.29
C GLU A 15 15.32 -3.82 3.33
N GLU A 16 14.05 -3.54 3.61
CA GLU A 16 13.25 -4.32 4.56
C GLU A 16 13.01 -5.75 4.07
N LEU A 17 12.74 -5.93 2.76
CA LEU A 17 12.63 -7.27 2.15
C LEU A 17 13.93 -8.08 2.32
N ARG A 18 15.08 -7.46 2.01
CA ARG A 18 16.41 -8.07 2.21
C ARG A 18 16.68 -8.41 3.67
N ALA A 19 16.28 -7.55 4.61
CA ALA A 19 16.41 -7.81 6.05
C ALA A 19 15.58 -9.03 6.51
N LEU A 20 14.51 -9.36 5.79
CA LEU A 20 13.67 -10.54 6.02
C LEU A 20 14.13 -11.78 5.23
N GLY A 21 15.20 -11.66 4.43
CA GLY A 21 15.69 -12.73 3.55
C GLY A 21 14.75 -13.03 2.39
N ILE A 22 13.98 -12.03 1.94
CA ILE A 22 13.05 -12.14 0.82
C ILE A 22 13.64 -11.37 -0.35
N ASP A 23 14.08 -12.08 -1.40
CA ASP A 23 14.59 -11.46 -2.62
C ASP A 23 13.46 -11.01 -3.55
N GLN A 24 12.34 -11.75 -3.54
CA GLN A 24 11.16 -11.48 -4.36
C GLN A 24 9.89 -11.76 -3.53
N PRO A 25 9.03 -10.75 -3.27
CA PRO A 25 7.78 -10.98 -2.56
C PRO A 25 6.79 -11.75 -3.43
N ASP A 26 5.92 -12.54 -2.79
CA ASP A 26 4.85 -13.25 -3.50
C ASP A 26 3.81 -12.28 -4.04
N ILE A 27 3.44 -11.30 -3.21
CA ILE A 27 2.35 -10.36 -3.47
C ILE A 27 2.84 -8.95 -3.15
N ILE A 28 2.62 -8.03 -4.09
CA ILE A 28 2.82 -6.60 -3.85
C ILE A 28 1.46 -5.93 -3.81
N MET A 29 1.14 -5.29 -2.70
CA MET A 29 -0.10 -4.54 -2.52
C MET A 29 0.13 -3.06 -2.81
N VAL A 30 -0.60 -2.49 -3.74
CA VAL A 30 -0.59 -1.05 -4.04
C VAL A 30 -1.82 -0.41 -3.41
N SER A 31 -1.61 0.61 -2.59
CA SER A 31 -2.71 1.32 -1.91
C SER A 31 -2.70 2.82 -2.24
N GLY A 32 -3.89 3.41 -2.41
CA GLY A 32 -4.04 4.88 -2.48
C GLY A 32 -3.86 5.59 -1.13
N ASP A 33 -3.76 4.85 -0.03
CA ASP A 33 -3.52 5.38 1.32
C ASP A 33 -2.03 5.30 1.70
N ALA A 34 -1.66 6.09 2.70
CA ALA A 34 -0.47 5.81 3.48
C ALA A 34 -0.55 4.41 4.09
N TYR A 35 0.61 3.76 4.27
CA TYR A 35 0.63 2.50 5.01
C TYR A 35 0.42 2.78 6.51
N VAL A 36 -0.76 2.42 7.00
CA VAL A 36 -1.10 2.39 8.42
C VAL A 36 -1.41 0.95 8.77
N ASP A 37 -0.57 0.35 9.62
CA ASP A 37 -0.71 -1.05 10.01
C ASP A 37 -1.77 -1.24 11.09
N HIS A 38 -3.03 -1.06 10.69
CA HIS A 38 -4.20 -1.13 11.56
C HIS A 38 -5.31 -1.95 10.89
N PRO A 39 -6.09 -2.77 11.62
CA PRO A 39 -7.11 -3.65 11.02
C PRO A 39 -8.23 -2.91 10.26
N SER A 40 -8.39 -1.61 10.45
CA SER A 40 -9.32 -0.77 9.67
C SER A 40 -8.84 -0.46 8.25
N PHE A 41 -7.60 -0.77 7.91
CA PHE A 41 -7.00 -0.56 6.60
C PHE A 41 -6.88 -1.91 5.88
N ALA A 42 -7.53 -2.03 4.71
CA ALA A 42 -7.59 -3.29 3.98
C ALA A 42 -6.19 -3.83 3.62
N ALA A 43 -5.25 -2.95 3.23
CA ALA A 43 -3.88 -3.35 2.91
C ALA A 43 -3.17 -4.02 4.09
N ALA A 44 -3.33 -3.47 5.30
CA ALA A 44 -2.76 -4.05 6.51
C ALA A 44 -3.45 -5.38 6.86
N LEU A 45 -4.77 -5.39 6.94
CA LEU A 45 -5.55 -6.58 7.31
C LEU A 45 -5.26 -7.76 6.36
N LEU A 46 -5.40 -7.54 5.06
CA LEU A 46 -5.20 -8.60 4.07
C LEU A 46 -3.73 -9.02 3.98
N GLY A 47 -2.79 -8.07 4.02
CA GLY A 47 -1.36 -8.39 4.00
C GLY A 47 -0.94 -9.27 5.17
N ARG A 48 -1.48 -8.99 6.38
CA ARG A 48 -1.26 -9.80 7.59
C ARG A 48 -1.82 -11.21 7.44
N VAL A 49 -3.06 -11.33 6.97
CA VAL A 49 -3.72 -12.64 6.74
C VAL A 49 -2.96 -13.47 5.71
N LEU A 50 -2.52 -12.85 4.61
CA LEU A 50 -1.73 -13.53 3.57
C LEU A 50 -0.36 -13.96 4.09
N TRP A 51 0.28 -13.14 4.92
CA TRP A 51 1.53 -13.50 5.59
C TRP A 51 1.38 -14.73 6.47
N ASP A 52 0.32 -14.78 7.29
CA ASP A 52 0.05 -15.91 8.18
C ASP A 52 -0.35 -17.17 7.40
N ALA A 53 -0.91 -17.02 6.20
CA ALA A 53 -1.14 -18.11 5.25
C ALA A 53 0.15 -18.61 4.55
N GLY A 54 1.29 -17.97 4.79
CA GLY A 54 2.60 -18.39 4.27
C GLY A 54 2.99 -17.73 2.95
N PHE A 55 2.46 -16.55 2.65
CA PHE A 55 2.89 -15.72 1.51
C PHE A 55 3.65 -14.48 1.96
N SER A 56 4.75 -14.16 1.28
CA SER A 56 5.48 -12.92 1.49
C SER A 56 4.74 -11.76 0.84
N VAL A 57 4.44 -10.72 1.63
CA VAL A 57 3.67 -9.56 1.18
C VAL A 57 4.48 -8.29 1.39
N ALA A 58 4.50 -7.42 0.39
CA ALA A 58 5.06 -6.09 0.49
C ALA A 58 4.05 -5.03 0.05
N ILE A 59 4.19 -3.79 0.51
CA ILE A 59 3.22 -2.71 0.27
C ILE A 59 3.90 -1.54 -0.44
N ILE A 60 3.27 -1.03 -1.51
CA ILE A 60 3.57 0.26 -2.12
C ILE A 60 2.48 1.25 -1.70
N PRO A 61 2.72 2.07 -0.66
CA PRO A 61 1.75 3.04 -0.19
C PRO A 61 1.81 4.32 -1.02
N GLN A 62 0.67 4.70 -1.57
CA GLN A 62 0.45 5.95 -2.28
C GLN A 62 1.55 6.28 -3.31
N PRO A 63 1.75 5.42 -4.33
CA PRO A 63 2.68 5.71 -5.43
C PRO A 63 2.24 6.98 -6.16
N ASP A 64 3.19 7.65 -6.82
CA ASP A 64 2.91 8.82 -7.63
C ASP A 64 2.31 8.37 -8.98
N PRO A 65 1.03 8.68 -9.27
CA PRO A 65 0.39 8.28 -10.52
C PRO A 65 1.01 8.92 -11.77
N LYS A 66 1.83 9.97 -11.61
CA LYS A 66 2.55 10.61 -12.72
C LYS A 66 3.94 10.02 -12.95
N ASN A 67 4.41 9.17 -12.04
CA ASN A 67 5.71 8.53 -12.12
C ASN A 67 5.54 7.01 -12.10
N PRO A 68 5.53 6.34 -13.27
CA PRO A 68 5.40 4.89 -13.37
C PRO A 68 6.43 4.11 -12.53
N GLU A 69 7.64 4.65 -12.37
CA GLU A 69 8.70 4.01 -11.56
C GLU A 69 8.31 3.86 -10.09
N SER A 70 7.41 4.72 -9.58
CA SER A 70 6.93 4.63 -8.20
C SER A 70 6.13 3.35 -7.93
N PHE A 71 5.59 2.71 -8.96
CA PHE A 71 4.91 1.41 -8.86
C PHE A 71 5.89 0.22 -8.95
N CYS A 72 7.14 0.47 -9.34
CA CYS A 72 8.15 -0.56 -9.58
C CYS A 72 9.21 -0.64 -8.47
N VAL A 73 9.09 0.18 -7.42
CA VAL A 73 10.12 0.31 -6.36
C VAL A 73 10.42 -0.99 -5.60
N LEU A 74 9.53 -1.98 -5.65
CA LEU A 74 9.70 -3.30 -5.01
C LEU A 74 9.98 -4.43 -6.01
N GLY A 75 10.13 -4.13 -7.30
CA GLY A 75 10.31 -5.13 -8.35
C GLY A 75 9.02 -5.88 -8.72
N GLU A 76 9.19 -7.05 -9.34
CA GLU A 76 8.08 -7.90 -9.80
C GLU A 76 7.69 -8.93 -8.72
N PRO A 77 6.40 -9.06 -8.37
CA PRO A 77 5.94 -10.07 -7.43
C PRO A 77 5.96 -11.46 -8.08
N ARG A 78 6.17 -12.51 -7.28
CA ARG A 78 6.16 -13.89 -7.79
C ARG A 78 4.77 -14.34 -8.25
N LEU A 79 3.70 -13.81 -7.64
CA LEU A 79 2.31 -14.18 -7.94
C LEU A 79 1.54 -13.06 -8.65
N PHE A 80 1.30 -11.94 -7.97
CA PHE A 80 0.52 -10.84 -8.54
C PHE A 80 0.65 -9.52 -7.76
N PHE A 81 0.20 -8.44 -8.40
CA PHE A 81 -0.10 -7.16 -7.76
C PHE A 81 -1.55 -7.12 -7.28
N ALA A 82 -1.78 -6.66 -6.04
CA ALA A 82 -3.11 -6.37 -5.51
C ALA A 82 -3.28 -4.86 -5.40
N ILE A 83 -4.15 -4.25 -6.21
CA ILE A 83 -4.26 -2.80 -6.32
C ILE A 83 -5.57 -2.34 -5.69
N SER A 84 -5.52 -1.27 -4.89
CA SER A 84 -6.70 -0.65 -4.27
C SER A 84 -6.57 0.87 -4.24
N GLY A 85 -7.67 1.58 -4.51
CA GLY A 85 -7.76 3.04 -4.37
C GLY A 85 -7.65 3.55 -2.93
N GLY A 86 -7.61 2.66 -1.94
CA GLY A 86 -7.56 3.00 -0.51
C GLY A 86 -8.86 2.66 0.22
N SER A 87 -8.95 3.10 1.48
CA SER A 87 -10.04 2.80 2.41
C SER A 87 -11.26 3.70 2.18
N VAL A 88 -11.06 4.85 1.52
CA VAL A 88 -12.09 5.84 1.23
C VAL A 88 -12.06 6.20 -0.25
N ASP A 89 -13.24 6.46 -0.82
CA ASP A 89 -13.36 6.95 -2.19
C ASP A 89 -12.50 8.21 -2.40
N SER A 90 -11.81 8.26 -3.55
CA SER A 90 -10.87 9.34 -3.87
C SER A 90 -11.57 10.69 -4.05
N MET A 91 -12.80 10.72 -4.58
CA MET A 91 -13.57 11.96 -4.71
C MET A 91 -14.01 12.46 -3.33
N VAL A 92 -14.42 11.54 -2.44
CA VAL A 92 -14.73 11.88 -1.04
C VAL A 92 -13.50 12.41 -0.32
N SER A 93 -12.31 11.89 -0.60
CA SER A 93 -11.05 12.37 -0.02
C SER A 93 -10.67 13.75 -0.54
N ASN A 94 -10.74 13.94 -1.86
CA ASN A 94 -10.28 15.15 -2.54
C ASN A 94 -11.25 16.33 -2.44
N TYR A 95 -12.55 16.08 -2.24
CA TYR A 95 -13.58 17.11 -2.27
C TYR A 95 -14.56 17.06 -1.09
N THR A 96 -15.04 18.24 -0.72
CA THR A 96 -16.21 18.41 0.15
C THR A 96 -17.51 18.03 -0.57
N ALA A 97 -18.61 17.87 0.18
CA ALA A 97 -19.93 17.62 -0.40
C ALA A 97 -20.37 18.72 -1.40
N ALA A 98 -19.88 19.96 -1.23
CA ALA A 98 -20.09 21.07 -2.15
C ALA A 98 -19.09 21.12 -3.33
N ARG A 99 -18.32 20.06 -3.56
CA ARG A 99 -17.28 19.93 -4.61
C ARG A 99 -16.12 20.94 -4.50
N LYS A 100 -15.89 21.53 -3.32
CA LYS A 100 -14.65 22.29 -3.05
C LYS A 100 -13.50 21.32 -2.77
N LYS A 101 -12.33 21.57 -3.35
CA LYS A 101 -11.12 20.78 -3.10
C LYS A 101 -10.69 20.92 -1.64
N ARG A 102 -10.35 19.80 -1.00
CA ARG A 102 -9.79 19.80 0.37
C ARG A 102 -8.31 20.21 0.35
N SER A 103 -7.89 20.87 1.42
CA SER A 103 -6.49 21.22 1.65
C SER A 103 -5.72 20.08 2.32
N ASP A 104 -6.43 19.14 2.93
CA ASP A 104 -5.89 18.06 3.75
C ASP A 104 -6.48 16.70 3.37
N ASP A 105 -5.74 15.64 3.71
CA ASP A 105 -6.13 14.26 3.50
C ASP A 105 -5.64 13.38 4.67
N ALA A 106 -6.58 12.95 5.50
CA ALA A 106 -6.31 12.17 6.71
C ALA A 106 -5.62 10.81 6.46
N TYR A 107 -5.68 10.31 5.24
CA TYR A 107 -5.10 9.02 4.84
C TYR A 107 -3.82 9.19 4.02
N SER A 108 -3.29 10.42 3.91
CA SER A 108 -2.04 10.72 3.21
C SER A 108 -0.90 11.08 4.19
N PRO A 109 0.36 10.73 3.89
CA PRO A 109 1.50 11.14 4.70
C PRO A 109 1.57 12.67 4.83
N GLY A 110 1.65 13.16 6.06
CA GLY A 110 1.68 14.59 6.37
C GLY A 110 0.39 15.34 6.06
N GLY A 111 -0.72 14.64 5.79
CA GLY A 111 -1.99 15.26 5.46
C GLY A 111 -2.04 15.86 4.05
N ILE A 112 -1.04 15.63 3.20
CA ILE A 112 -0.92 16.26 1.88
C ILE A 112 -1.77 15.46 0.87
N PRO A 113 -2.78 16.06 0.22
CA PRO A 113 -3.58 15.34 -0.77
C PRO A 113 -2.75 14.89 -1.98
N ARG A 114 -2.66 13.57 -2.21
CA ARG A 114 -1.91 12.98 -3.34
C ARG A 114 -2.73 12.04 -4.24
N ARG A 115 -3.92 11.63 -3.81
CA ARG A 115 -4.76 10.67 -4.57
C ARG A 115 -5.26 11.29 -5.88
N PRO A 116 -5.22 10.56 -7.00
CA PRO A 116 -5.89 10.99 -8.21
C PRO A 116 -7.41 10.89 -8.05
N ASP A 117 -8.14 11.74 -8.76
CA ASP A 117 -9.61 11.67 -8.82
C ASP A 117 -10.03 10.35 -9.48
N ARG A 118 -11.04 9.69 -8.89
CA ARG A 118 -11.64 8.43 -9.37
C ARG A 118 -10.64 7.27 -9.46
N ALA A 119 -9.73 7.18 -8.49
CA ALA A 119 -8.94 5.97 -8.26
C ALA A 119 -9.89 4.78 -7.95
N VAL A 120 -9.90 3.77 -8.83
CA VAL A 120 -10.66 2.52 -8.71
C VAL A 120 -9.81 1.34 -9.15
#